data_AF-M1AGP9-F1
#
_entry.id   AF-M1AGP9-F1
#
_cell.length_a   1.000
_cell.length_b   1.000
_cell.length_c   1.000
_cell.angle_alpha   90.00
_cell.angle_beta   90.00
_cell.angle_gamma   90.00
#
_symmetry.space_group_name_H-M   'P 1'
#
loop_
_entity.id
_entity.type
_entity.pdbx_description
1 polymer ?
#
loop_
_entity_poly.entity_id
_entity_poly.type
_entity_poly.pdbx_seq_one_letter_code
_entity_poly.pdbx_strand_id
1 'polypeptide(L)' 'MIEFSDTIEDLELIDLLLEGGQYTWFKGDTHTTTSRIDRILFTFEWSDQFNKMKQTTFQRMTSDHVPIALFCGPWEHSKS' A
#
# COMPACT_ATOMS: atom_id res chain seq x y z
N MET A 1 -8.67 -1.21 -16.33
CA MET A 1 -8.53 -0.79 -14.91
C MET A 1 -9.84 -0.97 -14.16
N ILE A 2 -10.99 -0.69 -14.78
CA ILE A 2 -12.32 -1.01 -14.24
C ILE A 2 -12.40 -2.48 -13.79
N GLU A 3 -12.01 -3.43 -14.65
CA GLU A 3 -12.00 -4.86 -14.30
C GLU A 3 -11.22 -5.21 -13.01
N PHE A 4 -10.12 -4.50 -12.70
CA PHE A 4 -9.36 -4.75 -11.48
C PHE A 4 -10.05 -4.14 -10.25
N SER A 5 -10.62 -2.94 -10.39
CA SER A 5 -11.44 -2.34 -9.34
C SER A 5 -12.69 -3.19 -9.05
N ASP A 6 -13.35 -3.69 -10.09
CA ASP A 6 -14.50 -4.59 -9.97
C ASP A 6 -14.09 -5.87 -9.24
N THR A 7 -12.93 -6.45 -9.56
CA THR A 7 -12.41 -7.63 -8.84
C THR A 7 -12.15 -7.34 -7.35
N ILE A 8 -11.65 -6.15 -7.01
CA ILE A 8 -11.45 -5.74 -5.60
C ILE A 8 -12.79 -5.65 -4.88
N GLU A 9 -13.80 -5.07 -5.53
CA GLU A 9 -15.15 -4.92 -4.98
C GLU A 9 -15.87 -6.28 -4.85
N ASP A 10 -15.85 -7.11 -5.90
CA ASP A 10 -16.48 -8.43 -5.95
C ASP A 10 -15.92 -9.40 -4.89
N LEU A 11 -14.64 -9.26 -4.55
CA LEU A 11 -13.97 -10.06 -3.53
C LEU A 11 -13.96 -9.38 -2.14
N GLU A 12 -14.61 -8.21 -2.01
CA GLU A 12 -14.69 -7.42 -0.78
C GLU A 12 -13.31 -7.14 -0.15
N LEU A 13 -12.30 -6.89 -1.00
CA LEU A 13 -10.94 -6.63 -0.56
C LEU A 13 -10.76 -5.17 -0.13
N ILE A 14 -10.00 -4.98 0.93
CA ILE A 14 -9.64 -3.66 1.44
C ILE A 14 -8.34 -3.21 0.79
N ASP A 15 -8.39 -2.06 0.09
CA ASP A 15 -7.22 -1.34 -0.41
C ASP A 15 -6.94 -0.10 0.45
N LEU A 16 -5.95 -0.21 1.35
CA LEU A 16 -5.54 0.93 2.17
C LEU A 16 -4.90 2.05 1.34
N LEU A 17 -5.02 3.28 1.82
CA LEU A 17 -4.22 4.39 1.31
C LEU A 17 -2.73 4.12 1.56
N LEU A 18 -1.91 4.56 0.60
CA LEU A 18 -0.46 4.47 0.71
C LEU A 18 0.08 5.67 1.49
N GLU A 19 0.72 5.42 2.62
CA GLU A 19 1.37 6.44 3.45
C GLU A 19 2.85 6.62 3.05
N GLY A 20 3.36 7.86 3.16
CA GLY A 20 4.76 8.17 2.88
C GLY A 20 5.10 8.34 1.40
N GLY A 21 4.13 8.13 0.50
CA GLY A 21 4.29 8.34 -0.94
C GLY A 21 2.98 8.11 -1.70
N GLN A 22 2.90 8.62 -2.93
CA GLN A 22 1.70 8.46 -3.77
C GLN A 22 1.84 7.39 -4.86
N TYR A 23 3.08 7.01 -5.20
CA TYR A 23 3.39 6.15 -6.34
C TYR A 23 4.29 5.00 -5.90
N THR A 24 4.12 3.85 -6.55
CA THR A 24 4.94 2.66 -6.31
C THR A 24 5.84 2.32 -7.49
N TRP A 25 5.65 2.99 -8.62
CA TRP A 25 6.46 2.80 -9.81
C TRP A 25 6.72 4.14 -10.53
N PHE A 26 7.92 4.26 -11.13
CA PHE A 26 8.39 5.44 -11.82
C PHE A 26 9.08 5.05 -13.14
N LYS A 27 8.68 5.63 -14.27
CA LYS A 27 9.31 5.38 -15.57
C LYS A 27 10.50 6.30 -15.80
N GLY A 28 11.66 5.73 -16.10
CA GLY A 28 12.84 6.42 -16.62
C GLY A 28 13.50 7.39 -15.64
N ASP A 29 14.68 7.90 -16.00
CA ASP A 29 15.57 8.64 -15.09
C ASP A 29 15.00 9.99 -14.62
N THR A 30 14.08 10.57 -15.38
CA THR A 30 13.45 11.86 -15.05
C THR A 30 12.24 11.72 -14.13
N HIS A 31 11.76 10.49 -13.87
CA HIS A 31 10.62 10.19 -12.99
C HIS A 31 9.33 10.99 -13.29
N THR A 32 9.17 11.48 -14.53
CA THR A 32 8.00 12.30 -14.90
C THR A 32 6.74 11.49 -15.10
N THR A 33 6.87 10.18 -15.32
CA THR A 33 5.73 9.25 -15.43
C THR A 33 5.73 8.34 -14.21
N THR A 34 4.64 8.34 -13.46
CA THR A 34 4.52 7.58 -12.21
C THR A 34 3.17 6.88 -12.15
N SER A 35 3.11 5.79 -11.40
CA SER A 35 1.84 5.08 -11.15
C SER A 35 1.88 4.32 -9.82
N ARG A 36 0.70 4.03 -9.27
CA ARG A 36 0.54 3.14 -8.12
C ARG A 36 -0.02 1.80 -8.60
N ILE A 37 0.89 0.90 -8.97
CA ILE A 37 0.57 -0.42 -9.50
C ILE A 37 0.80 -1.55 -8.50
N ASP A 38 1.71 -1.36 -7.53
CA ASP A 38 1.88 -2.27 -6.40
C ASP A 38 0.92 -1.90 -5.26
N ARG A 39 0.17 -2.89 -4.74
CA ARG A 39 -0.81 -2.73 -3.65
C ARG A 39 -0.84 -3.98 -2.78
N ILE A 40 -0.98 -3.80 -1.46
CA ILE A 40 -1.31 -4.89 -0.54
C ILE A 40 -2.81 -4.82 -0.24
N LEU A 41 -3.52 -5.88 -0.61
CA LEU A 41 -4.95 -6.05 -0.41
C LEU A 41 -5.20 -7.18 0.58
N PHE A 42 -6.25 -7.08 1.38
CA PHE A 42 -6.63 -8.09 2.37
C PHE A 42 -8.13 -8.08 2.62
N THR A 43 -8.66 -9.17 3.18
CA THR A 43 -10.10 -9.29 3.46
C THR A 43 -10.49 -8.57 4.75
N PHE A 44 -11.78 -8.33 4.94
CA PHE A 44 -12.30 -7.76 6.18
C PHE A 44 -11.96 -8.62 7.41
N GLU A 45 -12.03 -9.94 7.31
CA GLU A 45 -11.71 -10.86 8.41
C GLU A 45 -10.26 -10.75 8.86
N TRP A 46 -9.34 -10.52 7.91
CA TRP A 46 -7.95 -10.23 8.25
C TRP A 46 -7.84 -8.91 9.02
N SER A 47 -8.63 -7.90 8.62
CA SER A 47 -8.61 -6.60 9.28
C SER A 47 -9.14 -6.62 10.71
N ASP A 48 -10.10 -7.49 11.01
CA ASP A 48 -10.63 -7.67 12.36
C ASP A 48 -9.59 -8.33 13.29
N GLN A 49 -8.73 -9.19 12.76
CA GLN A 49 -7.65 -9.83 13.51
C GLN A 49 -6.46 -8.90 13.79
N PHE A 50 -6.18 -7.94 12.89
CA PHE A 50 -5.01 -7.07 12.96
C PHE A 50 -5.40 -5.60 13.10
N ASN A 51 -5.30 -5.07 14.32
CA ASN A 51 -5.63 -3.67 14.59
C ASN A 51 -4.61 -2.68 14.01
N LYS A 52 -5.12 -1.49 13.64
CA LYS A 52 -4.32 -0.32 13.19
C LYS A 52 -3.35 -0.64 12.05
N MET A 53 -3.89 -1.20 10.98
CA MET A 53 -3.12 -1.48 9.77
C MET A 53 -2.80 -0.21 8.99
N LYS A 54 -1.58 -0.15 8.44
CA LYS A 54 -1.17 0.90 7.52
C LYS A 54 -0.28 0.34 6.42
N GLN A 55 -0.51 0.81 5.20
CA GLN A 55 0.32 0.50 4.04
C GLN A 55 1.25 1.69 3.80
N THR A 56 2.56 1.46 3.75
CA THR A 56 3.53 2.56 3.56
C THR A 56 4.65 2.18 2.59
N THR A 57 5.34 3.20 2.10
CA THR A 57 6.51 3.07 1.22
C THR A 57 7.80 3.01 2.01
N PHE A 58 8.80 2.34 1.44
CA PHE A 58 10.17 2.36 1.91
C PHE A 58 11.10 3.10 0.93
N GLN A 59 12.30 3.43 1.39
CA GLN A 59 13.30 4.04 0.52
C GLN A 59 13.68 3.10 -0.61
N ARG A 60 13.51 3.59 -1.84
CA ARG A 60 13.93 2.92 -3.07
C ARG A 60 15.41 3.19 -3.34
N MET A 61 16.17 2.14 -3.65
CA MET A 61 17.61 2.23 -3.90
C MET A 61 17.97 2.21 -5.39
N THR A 62 17.58 1.16 -6.10
CA THR A 62 18.04 0.91 -7.48
C THR A 62 16.94 0.47 -8.45
N SER A 63 15.80 -0.01 -7.93
CA SER A 63 14.65 -0.40 -8.76
C SER A 63 13.90 0.83 -9.25
N ASP A 64 13.15 0.68 -10.34
CA ASP A 64 12.12 1.62 -10.75
C ASP A 64 10.86 1.51 -9.85
N HIS A 65 10.70 0.41 -9.12
CA HIS A 65 9.67 0.22 -8.08
C HIS A 65 10.08 0.71 -6.70
N VAL A 66 9.15 1.30 -5.97
CA VAL A 66 9.24 1.64 -4.54
C VAL A 66 8.69 0.47 -3.73
N PRO A 67 9.49 -0.12 -2.82
CA PRO A 67 8.99 -1.18 -1.96
C PRO A 67 7.85 -0.68 -1.06
N ILE A 68 6.82 -1.50 -0.88
CA ILE A 68 5.70 -1.23 0.03
C ILE A 68 5.66 -2.26 1.15
N ALA A 69 5.14 -1.86 2.30
CA ALA A 69 4.93 -2.74 3.42
C ALA A 69 3.62 -2.46 4.15
N LEU A 70 3.06 -3.51 4.71
CA LEU A 70 1.92 -3.46 5.60
C LEU A 70 2.43 -3.60 7.04
N PHE A 71 2.11 -2.61 7.87
CA PHE A 71 2.33 -2.69 9.30
C PHE A 71 1.01 -2.91 10.01
N CYS A 72 1.02 -3.70 11.07
CA CYS A 72 -0.09 -3.90 11.99
C CYS A 72 0.45 -3.94 13.43
N GLY A 73 -0.40 -3.61 14.41
CA GLY A 73 -0.04 -3.77 15.82
C GLY A 73 -0.58 -2.67 16.73
N PRO A 74 -0.38 -2.83 18.06
CA PRO A 74 -0.78 -1.85 19.03
C PRO A 74 0.20 -0.67 18.95
N TRP A 75 -0.08 0.32 18.11
CA TRP A 75 0.54 1.63 18.22
C TRP A 75 0.02 2.29 19.51
N GLU A 76 0.47 1.80 20.66
CA GLU A 76 0.44 2.58 21.87
C GLU A 76 1.53 3.63 21.72
N HIS A 77 1.15 4.89 21.85
CA HIS A 77 2.13 5.92 22.07
C HIS A 77 2.87 5.50 23.34
N SER A 78 4.16 5.16 23.25
CA SER A 78 4.99 5.31 24.44
C SER A 78 4.86 6.78 24.80
N LYS A 79 4.09 7.10 25.83
CA LYS A 79 4.18 8.41 26.47
C LYS A 79 5.61 8.49 26.99
N SER A 80 6.47 9.13 26.21
CA SER A 80 7.69 9.74 26.74
C SER A 80 7.32 10.86 27.69
#